data_AF-A0A2E7AFU7-F1
#
_entry.id   AF-A0A2E7AFU7-F1
#
_cell.length_a   1.000
_cell.length_b   1.000
_cell.length_c   1.000
_cell.angle_alpha   90.00
_cell.angle_beta   90.00
_cell.angle_gamma   90.00
#
_symmetry.space_group_name_H-M   'P 1'
#
loop_
_entity.id
_entity.type
_entity.pdbx_description
1 polymer ?
#
loop_
_entity_poly.entity_id
_entity_poly.type
_entity_poly.pdbx_seq_one_letter_code
_entity_poly.pdbx_strand_id
1 'polypeptide(L)'
;MILITAPCILLCIPAILVAEHFGWTQIPFHLTQLIATALCLISCSVFLVATRASKFGLWQWLASLSLTACILWLGFVGYALGSYSGPGP
;
A
#
# COMPACT_ATOMS: atom_id res chain seq x y z
N MET A 1 2.70 14.18 0.25
CA MET A 1 2.85 12.80 0.77
C MET A 1 2.52 11.74 -0.27
N ILE A 2 1.41 11.83 -1.02
CA ILE A 2 1.05 10.88 -2.11
C ILE A 2 2.19 10.65 -3.12
N LEU A 3 2.86 11.73 -3.55
CA LEU A 3 4.02 11.70 -4.47
C LEU A 3 5.26 10.98 -3.92
N ILE A 4 5.28 10.67 -2.62
CA ILE A 4 6.40 9.99 -1.95
C ILE A 4 5.96 8.57 -1.53
N THR A 5 4.76 8.41 -1.00
CA THR A 5 4.27 7.11 -0.51
C THR A 5 3.94 6.13 -1.63
N ALA A 6 3.35 6.59 -2.74
CA ALA A 6 3.05 5.74 -3.89
C ALA A 6 4.31 5.14 -4.56
N PRO A 7 5.36 5.93 -4.87
CA PRO A 7 6.60 5.36 -5.40
C PRO A 7 7.34 4.48 -4.38
N CYS A 8 7.29 4.82 -3.08
CA CYS A 8 7.87 3.94 -2.05
C CYS A 8 7.23 2.54 -2.05
N ILE A 9 5.90 2.44 -2.19
CA ILE A 9 5.20 1.13 -2.28
C ILE A 9 5.64 0.37 -3.53
N LEU A 10 5.75 1.04 -4.68
CA LEU A 10 6.20 0.40 -5.93
C LEU A 10 7.67 -0.03 -5.90
N LEU A 11 8.53 0.76 -5.23
CA LEU A 11 9.96 0.45 -5.05
C LEU A 11 10.21 -0.68 -4.04
N CYS A 12 9.28 -0.96 -3.14
CA CYS A 12 9.36 -2.12 -2.25
C CYS A 12 9.29 -3.45 -3.02
N ILE A 13 8.57 -3.51 -4.15
CA ILE A 13 8.42 -4.74 -4.95
C ILE A 13 9.78 -5.24 -5.51
N PRO A 14 10.56 -4.45 -6.26
CA PRO A 14 11.88 -4.89 -6.73
C PRO A 14 12.86 -5.08 -5.57
N ALA A 15 12.74 -4.31 -4.48
CA ALA A 15 13.61 -4.48 -3.31
C ALA A 15 13.40 -5.83 -2.61
N ILE A 16 12.15 -6.32 -2.53
CA ILE A 16 11.82 -7.65 -1.99
C ILE A 16 12.39 -8.75 -2.90
N LEU A 17 12.25 -8.63 -4.22
CA LEU A 17 12.80 -9.61 -5.17
C LEU A 17 14.33 -9.68 -5.11
N VAL A 18 14.99 -8.54 -4.93
CA VAL A 18 16.44 -8.49 -4.72
C VAL A 18 16.82 -9.14 -3.40
N ALA A 19 16.12 -8.81 -2.31
CA ALA A 19 16.37 -9.41 -1.00
C ALA A 19 16.16 -10.93 -1.02
N GLU A 20 15.17 -11.42 -1.76
CA GLU A 20 14.92 -12.85 -1.97
C GLU A 20 16.08 -13.53 -2.72
N HIS A 21 16.58 -12.90 -3.79
CA HIS A 21 17.70 -13.44 -4.56
C HIS A 21 18.97 -13.60 -3.72
N PHE A 22 19.20 -12.68 -2.78
CA PHE A 22 20.35 -12.73 -1.87
C PHE A 22 20.10 -13.49 -0.56
N GLY A 23 18.90 -14.07 -0.37
CA GLY A 23 18.52 -14.77 0.86
C GLY A 23 18.49 -13.87 2.11
N TRP A 24 18.30 -12.57 1.92
CA TRP A 24 18.27 -11.57 2.99
C TRP A 24 16.91 -11.52 3.68
N THR A 25 16.90 -11.06 4.93
CA THR A 25 15.66 -10.91 5.69
C THR A 25 14.72 -9.92 4.99
N GLN A 26 13.51 -10.37 4.66
CA GLN A 26 12.48 -9.59 3.98
C GLN A 26 11.60 -8.79 4.96
N ILE A 27 11.70 -9.10 6.26
CA ILE A 27 10.94 -8.47 7.35
C ILE A 27 10.95 -6.94 7.27
N PRO A 28 12.10 -6.24 7.14
CA PRO A 28 12.09 -4.77 7.09
C PRO A 28 11.31 -4.23 5.90
N PHE A 29 11.38 -4.86 4.72
CA PHE A 29 10.66 -4.40 3.54
C PHE A 29 9.15 -4.51 3.71
N HIS A 30 8.66 -5.63 4.25
CA HIS A 30 7.24 -5.80 4.54
C HIS A 30 6.72 -4.79 5.58
N LEU A 31 7.52 -4.53 6.62
CA LEU A 31 7.17 -3.57 7.68
C LEU A 31 7.12 -2.14 7.14
N THR A 32 8.10 -1.77 6.32
CA THR A 32 8.13 -0.44 5.67
C THR A 32 6.96 -0.28 4.69
N GLN A 33 6.64 -1.33 3.94
CA GLN A 33 5.49 -1.34 3.02
C GLN A 33 4.15 -1.20 3.76
N LEU A 34 4.01 -1.85 4.93
CA LEU A 34 2.81 -1.73 5.77
C LEU A 34 2.65 -0.31 6.33
N ILE A 35 3.73 0.28 6.86
CA ILE A 35 3.74 1.67 7.34
C ILE A 35 3.40 2.64 6.19
N ALA A 36 4.02 2.47 5.02
CA ALA A 36 3.77 3.31 3.85
C ALA A 36 2.31 3.20 3.38
N THR A 37 1.74 2.00 3.38
CA THR A 37 0.34 1.77 3.02
C THR A 37 -0.60 2.48 4.00
N ALA A 38 -0.37 2.35 5.31
CA ALA A 38 -1.19 3.01 6.34
C ALA A 38 -1.16 4.54 6.21
N LEU A 39 0.04 5.13 6.07
CA LEU A 39 0.18 6.58 5.88
C LEU A 39 -0.47 7.07 4.58
N CYS A 40 -0.37 6.30 3.50
CA CYS A 40 -1.00 6.62 2.22
C CYS A 40 -2.52 6.61 2.33
N LEU A 41 -3.09 5.60 3.01
CA LEU A 41 -4.53 5.44 3.18
C LEU A 41 -5.11 6.60 4.02
N ILE A 42 -4.48 6.95 5.14
CA ILE A 42 -4.88 8.10 5.97
C ILE A 42 -4.80 9.40 5.16
N SER A 43 -3.67 9.64 4.48
CA SER A 43 -3.45 10.87 3.72
C SER A 43 -4.47 11.03 2.58
N CYS A 44 -4.75 9.96 1.82
CA CYS A 44 -5.72 10.01 0.73
C CYS A 44 -7.14 10.22 1.25
N SER A 45 -7.50 9.57 2.36
CA SER A 45 -8.82 9.71 2.99
C SER A 45 -9.04 11.15 3.48
N VAL A 46 -8.08 11.70 4.23
CA VAL A 46 -8.13 13.09 4.71
C VAL A 46 -8.19 14.07 3.54
N PHE A 47 -7.37 13.86 2.49
CA PHE A 47 -7.36 14.73 1.31
C PHE A 47 -8.71 14.72 0.58
N LEU A 48 -9.30 13.54 0.34
CA LEU A 48 -10.60 13.43 -0.32
C LEU A 48 -11.73 14.05 0.51
N VAL A 49 -11.71 13.85 1.84
CA VAL A 49 -12.68 14.48 2.75
C VAL A 49 -12.52 16.00 2.75
N ALA A 50 -11.29 16.51 2.80
CA ALA A 50 -11.01 17.95 2.79
C ALA A 50 -11.37 18.61 1.45
N THR A 51 -11.22 17.89 0.34
CA THR A 51 -11.49 18.41 -1.01
C THR A 51 -12.87 18.03 -1.56
N ARG A 52 -13.75 17.47 -0.72
CA ARG A 52 -15.09 16.99 -1.12
C ARG A 52 -16.01 18.06 -1.72
N ALA A 53 -15.80 19.33 -1.33
CA ALA A 53 -16.58 20.46 -1.82
C ALA A 53 -15.98 21.09 -3.11
N SER A 54 -14.79 20.65 -3.51
CA SER A 54 -14.12 21.15 -4.71
C SER A 54 -14.49 20.33 -5.93
N LYS A 55 -14.34 20.91 -7.14
CA LYS A 55 -14.52 20.17 -8.39
C LYS A 55 -13.54 19.01 -8.45
N PHE A 56 -14.02 17.87 -8.95
CA PHE A 56 -13.23 16.65 -9.07
C PHE A 56 -12.18 16.84 -10.18
N GLY A 57 -10.94 17.09 -9.77
CA GLY A 57 -9.79 17.28 -10.63
C GLY A 57 -8.81 16.10 -10.57
N LEU A 58 -7.68 16.26 -11.26
CA LEU A 58 -6.64 15.25 -11.40
C LEU A 58 -6.14 14.72 -10.04
N TRP A 59 -6.01 15.60 -9.04
CA TRP A 59 -5.52 15.22 -7.72
C TRP A 59 -6.51 14.36 -6.93
N GLN A 60 -7.82 14.60 -7.01
CA GLN A 60 -8.82 13.71 -6.39
C GLN A 60 -8.86 12.35 -7.11
N TRP A 61 -8.66 12.32 -8.43
CA TRP A 61 -8.50 11.08 -9.19
C TRP A 61 -7.29 10.26 -8.72
N LEU A 62 -6.12 10.88 -8.63
CA LEU A 62 -4.90 10.22 -8.16
C LEU A 62 -5.03 9.73 -6.71
N ALA A 63 -5.66 10.53 -5.83
CA ALA A 63 -5.92 10.13 -4.45
C ALA A 63 -6.89 8.94 -4.37
N SER A 64 -7.94 8.93 -5.20
CA SER A 64 -8.91 7.83 -5.25
C SER A 64 -8.32 6.53 -5.78
N LEU A 65 -7.50 6.61 -6.84
CA LEU A 65 -6.75 5.46 -7.37
C LEU A 65 -5.77 4.91 -6.32
N SER A 66 -5.02 5.78 -5.66
CA SER A 66 -4.08 5.40 -4.60
C SER A 66 -4.80 4.76 -3.42
N LEU A 67 -5.95 5.30 -3.01
CA LEU A 67 -6.78 4.74 -1.95
C LEU A 67 -7.27 3.33 -2.32
N THR A 68 -7.78 3.16 -3.54
CA THR A 68 -8.27 1.87 -4.05
C THR A 68 -7.17 0.83 -4.07
N ALA A 69 -5.98 1.19 -4.55
CA ALA A 69 -4.80 0.32 -4.56
C ALA A 69 -4.38 -0.09 -3.13
N CYS A 70 -4.40 0.83 -2.16
CA CYS A 70 -4.09 0.51 -0.77
C CYS A 70 -5.10 -0.47 -0.15
N ILE A 71 -6.40 -0.29 -0.43
CA ILE A 71 -7.46 -1.19 0.06
C ILE A 71 -7.32 -2.58 -0.55
N LEU A 72 -7.09 -2.66 -1.87
CA LEU A 72 -6.82 -3.93 -2.57
C LEU A 72 -5.62 -4.65 -1.98
N TRP A 73 -4.52 -3.93 -1.72
CA TRP A 73 -3.33 -4.50 -1.09
C TRP A 73 -3.64 -5.08 0.29
N LEU A 74 -4.35 -4.32 1.15
CA LEU A 74 -4.75 -4.81 2.47
C LEU A 74 -5.66 -6.04 2.39
N GLY A 75 -6.60 -6.05 1.44
CA GLY A 75 -7.45 -7.22 1.17
C GLY A 75 -6.64 -8.45 0.77
N PHE A 76 -5.65 -8.28 -0.12
CA PHE A 76 -4.75 -9.35 -0.53
C PHE A 76 -3.94 -9.90 0.65
N VAL A 77 -3.34 -9.03 1.47
CA VAL A 77 -2.59 -9.43 2.66
C VAL A 77 -3.49 -10.19 3.64
N GLY A 78 -4.69 -9.68 3.91
CA GLY A 78 -5.67 -10.34 4.78
C GLY A 78 -6.08 -11.72 4.25
N TYR A 79 -6.33 -11.83 2.94
CA TYR A 79 -6.64 -13.10 2.28
C TYR A 79 -5.47 -14.10 2.39
N ALA A 80 -4.24 -13.65 2.12
CA ALA A 80 -3.06 -14.48 2.21
C ALA A 80 -2.91 -15.03 3.64
N LEU A 81 -2.95 -14.15 4.65
CA LEU A 81 -2.86 -14.55 6.06
C LEU A 81 -3.97 -15.55 6.44
N GLY A 82 -5.21 -15.29 6.04
CA GLY A 82 -6.33 -16.21 6.30
C GLY A 82 -6.17 -17.56 5.62
N SER A 83 -5.65 -17.58 4.39
CA SER A 83 -5.40 -18.81 3.63
C SER A 83 -4.29 -19.65 4.23
N TYR A 84 -3.20 -19.02 4.72
CA TYR A 84 -2.13 -19.71 5.44
C TYR A 84 -2.52 -20.16 6.86
N SER A 85 -3.61 -19.64 7.41
CA SER A 85 -4.13 -20.00 8.75
C SER A 85 -5.12 -21.17 8.74
N GLY A 86 -5.51 -21.68 7.57
CA GLY A 86 -6.33 -22.90 7.46
C GLY A 86 -5.55 -24.14 7.91
N PRO A 87 -6.22 -25.20 8.40
CA PRO A 87 -5.54 -26.43 8.80
C PRO A 87 -4.77 -26.96 7.59
N GLY A 88 -3.43 -26.98 7.69
CA GLY A 88 -2.57 -27.52 6.65
C GLY A 88 -2.88 -28.99 6.37
N PRO A 89 -2.59 -29.48 5.15
CA PRO A 89 -2.66 -30.91 4.84
C PRO A 89 -1.72 -31.74 5.73
#